data_AF-A0A0A5GC23-F1
#
_entry.id   AF-A0A0A5GC23-F1
#
_cell.length_a   1.000
_cell.length_b   1.000
_cell.length_c   1.000
_cell.angle_alpha   90.00
_cell.angle_beta   90.00
_cell.angle_gamma   90.00
#
_symmetry.space_group_name_H-M   'P 1'
#
loop_
_entity.id
_entity.type
_entity.pdbx_description
1 polymer ?
#
loop_
_entity_poly.entity_id
_entity_poly.type
_entity_poly.pdbx_seq_one_letter_code
_entity_poly.pdbx_strand_id
1 'polypeptide(L)'
;MTDVAILLLLYVFALLLLSYPVNLFLRLGVGIYYVFTLYSFSQDYLALSEERDAYVQKHRYNHDHDNKEDTLALERHWDEQSNLVGMYEAQVNVPIFLFIVYAYYRWFSFVEERRHKIWIAVSILPVLLTYTIAVIFFGMQGYQP
;
A
#
# COMPACT_ATOMS: atom_id res chain seq x y z
N MET A 1 1.48 9.64 -7.65
CA MET A 1 0.58 8.70 -6.92
C MET A 1 0.53 7.33 -7.60
N THR A 2 0.45 7.27 -8.93
CA THR A 2 0.68 6.04 -9.74
C THR A 2 1.92 5.26 -9.31
N ASP A 3 2.99 5.95 -8.92
CA ASP A 3 4.27 5.30 -8.61
C ASP A 3 4.21 4.40 -7.36
N VAL A 4 3.50 4.79 -6.30
CA VAL A 4 3.42 3.98 -5.06
C VAL A 4 2.53 2.77 -5.25
N ALA A 5 1.39 2.91 -5.94
CA ALA A 5 0.53 1.78 -6.27
C ALA A 5 1.26 0.76 -7.17
N ILE A 6 2.03 1.24 -8.16
CA ILE A 6 2.86 0.38 -9.01
C ILE A 6 3.94 -0.32 -8.20
N LEU A 7 4.64 0.40 -7.31
CA LEU A 7 5.66 -0.20 -6.44
C LEU A 7 5.07 -1.29 -5.54
N LEU A 8 3.87 -1.08 -4.98
CA LEU A 8 3.16 -2.08 -4.20
C LEU A 8 2.74 -3.29 -5.04
N LEU A 9 2.25 -3.07 -6.26
CA LEU A 9 1.93 -4.15 -7.19
C LEU A 9 3.18 -4.98 -7.54
N LEU A 10 4.31 -4.34 -7.82
CA LEU A 10 5.57 -5.02 -8.10
C LEU A 10 6.07 -5.80 -6.88
N TYR A 11 5.94 -5.23 -5.69
CA TYR A 11 6.28 -5.89 -4.43
C TYR A 11 5.42 -7.14 -4.19
N VAL A 12 4.09 -7.01 -4.33
CA VAL A 12 3.16 -8.14 -4.24
C VAL A 12 3.49 -9.19 -5.29
N PHE A 13 3.71 -8.80 -6.53
CA PHE A 13 4.05 -9.72 -7.60
C PHE A 13 5.34 -10.50 -7.31
N ALA A 14 6.38 -9.83 -6.82
CA ALA A 14 7.62 -10.49 -6.39
C ALA A 14 7.37 -11.50 -5.26
N LEU A 15 6.58 -11.13 -4.24
CA LEU A 15 6.20 -12.05 -3.15
C LEU A 15 5.43 -13.28 -3.66
N LEU A 16 4.49 -13.08 -4.60
CA LEU A 16 3.71 -14.18 -5.21
C LEU A 16 4.60 -15.11 -6.03
N LEU A 17 5.60 -14.59 -6.75
CA LEU A 17 6.56 -15.41 -7.49
C LEU A 17 7.47 -16.23 -6.56
N LEU A 18 8.01 -15.59 -5.52
CA LEU A 18 8.94 -16.22 -4.59
C LEU A 18 8.27 -17.25 -3.65
N SER A 19 6.96 -17.16 -3.46
CA SER A 19 6.16 -18.08 -2.63
C SER A 19 5.75 -19.35 -3.37
N TYR A 20 6.63 -19.96 -4.16
CA TYR A 20 6.31 -21.18 -4.93
C TYR A 20 5.77 -22.37 -4.11
N PRO A 21 6.08 -22.57 -2.81
CA PRO A 21 5.47 -23.63 -1.99
C PRO A 21 4.00 -23.38 -1.64
N VAL A 22 3.49 -22.18 -1.93
CA VAL A 22 2.09 -21.79 -1.76
C VAL A 22 1.29 -22.20 -3.00
N ASN A 23 0.09 -22.71 -2.78
CA ASN A 23 -0.83 -23.12 -3.84
C ASN A 23 -1.06 -21.96 -4.84
N LEU A 24 -0.97 -22.27 -6.14
CA LEU A 24 -1.14 -21.30 -7.22
C LEU A 24 -2.47 -20.54 -7.14
N PHE A 25 -3.58 -21.20 -6.80
CA PHE A 25 -4.89 -20.55 -6.68
C PHE A 25 -4.93 -19.51 -5.57
N LEU A 26 -4.28 -19.78 -4.43
CA LEU A 26 -4.18 -18.80 -3.35
C LEU A 26 -3.35 -17.58 -3.80
N ARG A 27 -2.24 -17.83 -4.50
CA ARG A 27 -1.40 -16.76 -5.05
C ARG A 27 -2.14 -15.89 -6.06
N LEU A 28 -2.88 -16.51 -6.98
CA LEU A 28 -3.72 -15.79 -7.95
C LEU A 28 -4.84 -15.02 -7.25
N GLY A 29 -5.48 -15.62 -6.24
CA GLY A 29 -6.52 -14.95 -5.45
C GLY A 29 -5.99 -13.68 -4.77
N VAL A 30 -4.81 -13.76 -4.13
CA VAL A 30 -4.15 -12.60 -3.54
C VAL A 30 -3.77 -11.57 -4.61
N GLY A 31 -3.22 -12.01 -5.75
CA GLY A 31 -2.89 -11.11 -6.86
C GLY A 31 -4.10 -10.34 -7.39
N ILE A 32 -5.22 -11.04 -7.65
CA ILE A 32 -6.48 -10.44 -8.09
C ILE A 32 -6.99 -9.45 -7.03
N TYR A 33 -7.00 -9.84 -5.76
CA TYR A 33 -7.37 -8.96 -4.65
C TYR A 33 -6.58 -7.65 -4.68
N TYR A 34 -5.25 -7.71 -4.80
CA TYR A 34 -4.42 -6.49 -4.84
C TYR A 34 -4.65 -5.63 -6.08
N VAL A 35 -4.88 -6.24 -7.23
CA VAL A 35 -5.22 -5.49 -8.45
C VAL A 35 -6.51 -4.70 -8.22
N PHE A 36 -7.56 -5.32 -7.67
CA PHE A 36 -8.83 -4.62 -7.40
C PHE A 36 -8.70 -3.57 -6.31
N THR A 37 -8.07 -3.87 -5.18
CA THR A 37 -7.92 -2.94 -4.05
C THR A 37 -7.09 -1.72 -4.45
N LEU A 38 -5.95 -1.92 -5.12
CA LEU A 38 -5.09 -0.81 -5.55
C LEU A 38 -5.69 -0.02 -6.71
N TYR A 39 -6.46 -0.67 -7.59
CA TYR A 39 -7.24 0.04 -8.60
C TYR A 39 -8.29 0.96 -7.96
N SER A 40 -9.06 0.43 -6.99
CA SER A 40 -10.10 1.20 -6.30
C SER A 40 -9.49 2.39 -5.52
N PHE A 41 -8.42 2.14 -4.76
CA PHE A 41 -7.66 3.21 -4.09
C PHE A 41 -7.16 4.27 -5.08
N SER A 42 -6.62 3.85 -6.23
CA SER A 42 -6.15 4.79 -7.25
C SER A 42 -7.28 5.63 -7.83
N GLN A 43 -8.48 5.07 -8.03
CA GLN A 43 -9.63 5.81 -8.53
C GLN A 43 -10.11 6.84 -7.50
N ASP A 44 -10.31 6.41 -6.25
CA ASP A 44 -10.81 7.28 -5.18
C ASP A 44 -9.84 8.44 -4.90
N TYR A 45 -8.54 8.16 -4.89
CA TYR A 45 -7.53 9.18 -4.65
C TYR A 45 -7.41 10.16 -5.83
N LEU A 46 -7.52 9.67 -7.08
CA LEU A 46 -7.54 10.55 -8.25
C LEU A 46 -8.74 11.48 -8.22
N ALA A 47 -9.92 10.98 -7.89
CA ALA A 47 -11.13 11.81 -7.74
C ALA A 47 -10.93 12.92 -6.70
N LEU A 48 -10.33 12.60 -5.56
CA LEU A 48 -10.02 13.57 -4.51
C LEU A 48 -9.01 14.64 -4.98
N SER A 49 -7.99 14.23 -5.75
CA SER A 49 -7.01 15.15 -6.33
C SER A 49 -7.63 16.07 -7.38
N GLU A 50 -8.51 15.54 -8.23
CA GLU A 50 -9.23 16.32 -9.25
C GLU A 50 -10.16 17.35 -8.62
N GLU A 51 -10.83 17.02 -7.50
CA GLU A 51 -11.67 17.96 -6.75
C GLU A 51 -10.85 19.15 -6.21
N ARG A 52 -9.67 18.87 -5.65
CA ARG A 52 -8.73 19.92 -5.23
C ARG A 52 -8.28 20.79 -6.39
N ASP A 53 -7.86 20.18 -7.50
CA ASP A 53 -7.38 20.93 -8.66
C ASP A 53 -8.48 21.81 -9.26
N ALA A 54 -9.73 21.32 -9.30
CA ALA A 54 -10.89 22.10 -9.72
C ALA A 54 -11.17 23.28 -8.76
N TYR A 55 -11.05 23.07 -7.45
CA TYR A 55 -11.18 24.15 -6.46
C TYR A 55 -10.11 25.23 -6.68
N VAL A 56 -8.85 24.82 -6.84
CA VAL A 56 -7.70 25.71 -7.06
C VAL A 56 -7.86 26.54 -8.34
N GLN A 57 -8.29 25.91 -9.44
CA GLN A 57 -8.54 26.58 -10.71
C GLN A 57 -9.70 27.59 -10.63
N LYS A 58 -10.78 27.25 -9.93
CA LYS A 58 -11.98 28.09 -9.82
C LYS A 58 -11.75 29.34 -8.96
N HIS A 59 -11.03 29.21 -7.86
CA HIS A 59 -10.83 30.30 -6.89
C HIS A 59 -9.54 31.10 -7.12
N ARG A 60 -8.76 30.76 -8.17
CA ARG A 60 -7.44 31.34 -8.45
C ARG A 60 -6.60 31.40 -7.19
N TYR A 61 -6.47 30.24 -6.53
CA TYR A 61 -5.83 30.07 -5.23
C TYR A 61 -4.61 30.98 -5.12
N ASN A 62 -4.77 32.09 -4.40
CA ASN A 62 -3.64 32.94 -4.04
C ASN A 62 -3.09 32.27 -2.79
N HIS A 63 -1.80 31.95 -2.75
CA HIS A 63 -1.12 31.51 -1.52
C HIS A 63 -1.07 32.62 -0.43
N ASP A 64 -2.01 33.56 -0.44
CA ASP A 64 -2.24 34.49 0.65
C ASP A 64 -2.85 33.69 1.79
N HIS A 65 -2.02 33.36 2.78
CA HIS A 65 -2.42 32.73 4.04
C HIS A 65 -3.51 33.48 4.82
N ASP A 66 -3.92 34.67 4.35
CA ASP A 66 -4.97 35.50 4.91
C ASP A 66 -6.39 35.13 4.41
N ASN A 67 -6.54 34.28 3.38
CA ASN A 67 -7.87 33.82 2.96
C ASN A 67 -8.33 32.59 3.77
N LYS A 68 -9.17 32.83 4.78
CA LYS A 68 -9.74 31.81 5.65
C LYS A 68 -10.47 30.68 4.88
N GLU A 69 -11.09 30.99 3.75
CA GLU A 69 -11.81 29.98 2.95
C GLU A 69 -10.86 28.99 2.29
N ASP A 70 -9.72 29.47 1.80
CA ASP A 70 -8.70 28.63 1.15
C ASP A 70 -8.01 27.71 2.16
N THR A 71 -7.68 28.23 3.35
CA THR A 71 -7.14 27.41 4.45
C THR A 71 -8.10 26.30 4.87
N LEU A 72 -9.39 26.61 5.02
CA LEU A 72 -10.41 25.62 5.38
C LEU A 72 -10.63 24.56 4.28
N ALA A 73 -10.56 24.95 3.01
CA ALA A 73 -10.67 24.02 1.89
C ALA A 73 -9.46 23.07 1.84
N LEU A 74 -8.26 23.56 2.12
CA LEU A 74 -7.04 22.76 2.19
C LEU A 74 -7.07 21.77 3.36
N GLU A 75 -7.46 22.22 4.56
CA GLU A 75 -7.60 21.36 5.73
C GLU A 75 -8.58 20.21 5.48
N ARG A 76 -9.75 20.50 4.87
CA ARG A 76 -10.72 19.47 4.50
C ARG A 76 -10.16 18.45 3.53
N HIS A 77 -9.45 18.90 2.50
CA HIS A 77 -8.83 18.01 1.54
C HIS A 77 -7.81 17.09 2.23
N TRP A 78 -6.98 17.62 3.13
CA TRP A 78 -6.01 16.82 3.89
C TRP A 78 -6.69 15.81 4.81
N ASP A 79 -7.76 16.19 5.50
CA ASP A 79 -8.56 15.30 6.33
C ASP A 79 -9.17 14.16 5.50
N GLU A 80 -9.76 14.48 4.35
CA GLU A 80 -10.34 13.49 3.43
C GLU A 80 -9.27 12.54 2.86
N GLN A 81 -8.10 13.07 2.51
CA GLN A 81 -6.97 12.29 2.00
C GLN A 81 -6.43 11.34 3.07
N SER A 82 -6.23 11.83 4.29
CA SER A 82 -5.80 11.03 5.44
C SER A 82 -6.80 9.92 5.77
N ASN A 83 -8.10 10.25 5.78
CA ASN A 83 -9.17 9.28 5.99
C ASN A 83 -9.19 8.20 4.90
N LEU A 84 -9.05 8.60 3.63
CA LEU A 84 -9.02 7.67 2.50
C LEU A 84 -7.85 6.69 2.65
N VAL A 85 -6.64 7.19 2.94
CA VAL A 85 -5.46 6.35 3.12
C VAL A 85 -5.63 5.43 4.32
N GLY A 86 -6.15 5.92 5.44
CA GLY A 86 -6.44 5.10 6.63
C GLY A 86 -7.46 3.99 6.35
N MET A 87 -8.49 4.24 5.54
CA MET A 87 -9.46 3.21 5.14
C MET A 87 -8.81 2.07 4.35
N TYR A 88 -7.90 2.41 3.43
CA TYR A 88 -7.21 1.42 2.60
C TYR A 88 -5.99 0.80 3.27
N GLU A 89 -5.43 1.43 4.31
CA GLU A 89 -4.20 0.95 4.97
C GLU A 89 -4.35 -0.48 5.50
N ALA A 90 -5.44 -0.76 6.24
CA ALA A 90 -5.69 -2.11 6.73
C ALA A 90 -5.98 -3.09 5.59
N GLN A 91 -6.73 -2.66 4.57
CA GLN A 91 -7.10 -3.50 3.43
C GLN A 91 -5.89 -3.87 2.58
N VAL A 92 -4.90 -2.99 2.47
CA VAL A 92 -3.67 -3.22 1.72
C VAL A 92 -2.64 -3.95 2.58
N ASN A 93 -2.46 -3.62 3.85
CA ASN A 93 -1.31 -4.13 4.61
C ASN A 93 -1.59 -5.47 5.29
N VAL A 94 -2.78 -5.67 5.85
CA VAL A 94 -3.10 -6.89 6.61
C VAL A 94 -3.04 -8.16 5.72
N PRO A 95 -3.61 -8.18 4.50
CA PRO A 95 -3.55 -9.39 3.68
C PRO A 95 -2.13 -9.73 3.20
N ILE A 96 -1.27 -8.75 2.88
CA ILE A 96 0.15 -8.98 2.57
C ILE A 96 0.85 -9.58 3.78
N PHE A 97 0.63 -9.01 4.98
CA PHE A 97 1.28 -9.53 6.18
C PHE A 97 0.89 -10.98 6.46
N LEU A 98 -0.42 -11.29 6.39
CA LEU A 98 -0.91 -12.66 6.53
C LEU A 98 -0.34 -13.58 5.47
N PHE A 99 -0.23 -13.10 4.22
CA PHE A 99 0.36 -13.87 3.13
C PHE A 99 1.85 -14.14 3.35
N ILE A 100 2.63 -13.15 3.82
CA ILE A 100 4.06 -13.33 4.17
C ILE A 100 4.19 -14.39 5.27
N VAL A 101 3.44 -14.26 6.37
CA VAL A 101 3.47 -15.23 7.48
C VAL A 101 3.13 -16.63 6.98
N TYR A 102 2.06 -16.76 6.18
CA TYR A 102 1.64 -18.03 5.62
C TYR A 102 2.68 -18.61 4.66
N ALA A 103 3.24 -17.80 3.76
CA ALA A 103 4.25 -18.22 2.80
C ALA A 103 5.49 -18.76 3.53
N TYR A 104 5.97 -18.07 4.55
CA TYR A 104 7.09 -18.54 5.37
C TYR A 104 6.77 -19.84 6.10
N TYR A 105 5.58 -19.95 6.72
CA TYR A 105 5.13 -21.20 7.32
C TYR A 105 5.16 -22.37 6.33
N ARG A 106 4.70 -22.15 5.08
CA ARG A 106 4.75 -23.16 4.01
C ARG A 106 6.18 -23.53 3.62
N TRP A 107 7.07 -22.54 3.50
CA TRP A 107 8.49 -22.76 3.24
C TRP A 107 9.16 -23.60 4.35
N PHE A 108 8.91 -23.28 5.62
CA PHE A 108 9.43 -24.05 6.76
C PHE A 108 8.93 -25.49 6.79
N SER A 109 7.69 -25.72 6.37
CA SER A 109 7.07 -27.05 6.34
C SER A 109 7.53 -27.88 5.13
N PHE A 110 7.86 -27.21 4.02
CA PHE A 110 8.30 -27.85 2.78
C PHE A 110 9.73 -28.38 2.86
N VAL A 111 10.58 -27.72 3.64
CA VAL A 111 12.01 -28.04 3.74
C VAL A 111 12.28 -29.02 4.88
N GLU A 112 12.95 -30.13 4.58
CA GLU A 112 13.30 -31.15 5.59
C GLU A 112 14.54 -30.75 6.40
N GLU A 113 15.57 -30.22 5.72
CA GLU A 113 16.88 -29.97 6.33
C GLU A 113 16.88 -28.77 7.30
N ARG A 114 17.40 -28.99 8.52
CA ARG A 114 17.47 -27.96 9.57
C ARG A 114 18.29 -26.73 9.13
N ARG A 115 19.37 -26.92 8.36
CA ARG A 115 20.21 -25.81 7.89
C ARG A 115 19.43 -24.86 6.98
N HIS A 116 18.66 -25.40 6.05
CA HIS A 116 17.80 -24.59 5.18
C HIS A 116 16.69 -23.86 5.96
N LYS A 117 16.14 -24.45 7.02
CA LYS A 117 15.19 -23.76 7.91
C LYS A 117 15.81 -22.52 8.58
N ILE A 118 17.08 -22.58 8.97
CA ILE A 118 17.79 -21.42 9.53
C ILE A 118 17.93 -20.32 8.47
N TRP A 119 18.30 -20.67 7.23
CA TRP A 119 18.37 -19.71 6.14
C TRP A 119 17.03 -19.05 5.84
N ILE A 120 15.95 -19.82 5.84
CA ILE A 120 14.58 -19.29 5.72
C ILE A 120 14.29 -18.32 6.88
N ALA A 121 14.60 -18.71 8.12
CA ALA A 121 14.40 -17.84 9.29
C ALA A 121 15.13 -16.51 9.14
N VAL A 122 16.38 -16.51 8.68
CA VAL A 122 17.18 -15.29 8.49
C VAL A 122 16.64 -14.46 7.33
N SER A 123 16.16 -15.09 6.25
CA SER A 123 15.61 -14.40 5.08
C SER A 123 14.32 -13.63 5.35
N ILE A 124 13.62 -13.90 6.45
CA ILE A 124 12.43 -13.15 6.83
C ILE A 124 12.74 -11.68 7.15
N LEU A 125 13.95 -11.40 7.65
CA LEU A 125 14.35 -10.05 8.06
C LEU A 125 14.32 -9.04 6.90
N PRO A 126 15.00 -9.27 5.76
CA PRO A 126 14.91 -8.35 4.63
C PRO A 126 13.49 -8.24 4.05
N VAL A 127 12.68 -9.31 4.11
CA VAL A 127 11.28 -9.26 3.67
C VAL A 127 10.43 -8.38 4.57
N LEU A 128 10.57 -8.50 5.90
CA LEU A 128 9.85 -7.65 6.86
C LEU A 128 10.34 -6.21 6.83
N LEU A 129 11.62 -5.97 6.55
CA LEU A 129 12.17 -4.63 6.37
C LEU A 129 11.54 -3.95 5.14
N THR A 130 11.56 -4.62 4.00
CA THR A 130 10.95 -4.10 2.76
C THR A 130 9.43 -3.92 2.90
N TYR A 131 8.76 -4.84 3.59
CA TYR A 131 7.34 -4.69 3.95
C TYR A 131 7.10 -3.43 4.79
N THR A 132 7.85 -3.24 5.87
CA THR A 132 7.71 -2.06 6.75
C THR A 132 7.93 -0.77 5.97
N ILE A 133 8.93 -0.73 5.09
CA ILE A 133 9.18 0.42 4.21
C ILE A 133 7.98 0.68 3.29
N ALA A 134 7.40 -0.37 2.70
CA ALA A 134 6.22 -0.24 1.84
C ALA A 134 4.99 0.28 2.61
N VAL A 135 4.77 -0.20 3.84
CA VAL A 135 3.72 0.30 4.75
C VAL A 135 3.89 1.78 5.03
N ILE A 136 5.12 2.21 5.37
CA ILE A 136 5.41 3.62 5.64
C ILE A 136 5.15 4.48 4.40
N PHE A 137 5.63 4.06 3.22
CA PHE A 137 5.39 4.82 1.99
C PHE A 137 3.91 4.92 1.61
N PHE A 138 3.13 3.87 1.89
CA PHE A 138 1.68 3.90 1.72
C PHE A 138 1.03 4.87 2.70
N GLY A 139 1.36 4.78 3.99
CA GLY A 139 0.81 5.68 5.03
C GLY A 139 1.19 7.14 4.81
N MET A 140 2.39 7.41 4.29
CA MET A 140 2.82 8.76 3.90
C MET A 140 1.95 9.36 2.78
N GLN A 141 1.19 8.58 2.03
CA GLN A 141 0.20 9.15 1.09
C GLN A 141 -0.93 9.87 1.82
N GLY A 142 -1.17 9.57 3.10
CA GLY A 142 -2.18 10.26 3.92
C GLY A 142 -1.63 11.50 4.63
N TYR A 143 -0.31 11.72 4.57
CA TYR A 143 0.36 12.82 5.23
C TYR A 143 0.74 13.89 4.20
N GLN A 144 0.33 15.13 4.43
CA GLN A 144 0.93 16.30 3.77
C GLN A 144 1.40 17.29 4.84
N PRO A 145 2.63 17.83 4.74
CA PRO A 145 3.15 18.86 5.63
C PRO A 145 2.51 20.23 5.39
#